data_AF-A0A383F098-F1
#
_entry.id   AF-A0A383F098-F1
#
_cell.length_a   1.000
_cell.length_b   1.000
_cell.length_c   1.000
_cell.angle_alpha   90.00
_cell.angle_beta   90.00
_cell.angle_gamma   90.00
#
_symmetry.space_group_name_H-M   'P 1'
#
loop_
_entity.id
_entity.type
_entity.pdbx_description
1 polymer ?
#
loop_
_entity_poly.entity_id
_entity_poly.type
_entity_poly.pdbx_seq_one_letter_code
_entity_poly.pdbx_strand_id
1 'polypeptide(L)'
;RGFEPWWVILGQQSNGIGLDASNFSSHRVFMEEAMPAGAFAFAPGAPLMGVSTLYRQNNKYIRLGLMADAAKQPNSVNDGATGDESYGLHGRFAWAPVAERTRALHVGFSGYWRKPDETGFNSDPEITLDSTRLIDTGPITNADDYYFAGIEGALVRGPFSAQAEYGGVSITRTNNQTAGSTFQDLGFKGYYVQTSYFLTGESRNYYPRFAAFWRVNPKSDFSLSAGT
;
A
#
# COMPACT_ATOMS: atom_id res chain seq x y z
N ARG A 1 25.86 7.85 -16.59
CA ARG A 1 25.69 6.97 -15.41
C ARG A 1 25.57 7.88 -14.19
N GLY A 2 24.38 8.38 -13.85
CA GLY A 2 24.27 9.56 -12.99
C GLY A 2 23.79 9.32 -11.56
N PHE A 3 22.86 8.38 -11.36
CA PHE A 3 22.19 8.27 -10.06
C PHE A 3 22.03 6.85 -9.53
N GLU A 4 22.42 5.79 -10.25
CA GLU A 4 22.36 4.43 -9.69
C GLU A 4 23.16 4.36 -8.36
N PRO A 5 22.59 3.81 -7.28
CA PRO A 5 21.34 3.02 -7.17
C PRO A 5 20.05 3.79 -6.87
N TRP A 6 20.10 5.12 -6.88
CA TRP A 6 19.00 6.04 -6.62
C TRP A 6 18.23 6.45 -7.88
N TRP A 7 16.93 6.64 -7.69
CA TRP A 7 15.98 7.06 -8.71
C TRP A 7 15.13 8.18 -8.10
N VAL A 8 14.80 9.17 -8.91
CA VAL A 8 13.86 10.23 -8.54
C VAL A 8 12.62 10.07 -9.40
N ILE A 9 11.46 10.06 -8.76
CA ILE A 9 10.15 9.93 -9.40
C ILE A 9 9.39 11.23 -9.15
N LEU A 10 8.98 11.87 -10.23
CA LEU A 10 8.21 13.11 -10.22
C LEU A 10 6.88 12.86 -10.93
N GLY A 11 5.80 13.41 -10.38
CA GLY A 11 4.47 13.36 -10.99
C GLY A 11 3.51 12.45 -10.24
N GLN A 12 2.55 11.89 -10.97
CA GLN A 12 1.52 11.02 -10.42
C GLN A 12 2.05 9.61 -10.18
N GLN A 13 2.00 9.15 -8.92
CA GLN A 13 2.58 7.89 -8.49
C GLN A 13 1.77 7.25 -7.35
N SER A 14 1.80 5.92 -7.26
CA SER A 14 1.30 5.22 -6.07
C SER A 14 2.16 5.58 -4.86
N ASN A 15 1.59 5.61 -3.66
CA ASN A 15 2.32 5.85 -2.42
C ASN A 15 3.33 4.73 -2.07
N GLY A 16 3.14 3.53 -2.61
CA GLY A 16 4.03 2.39 -2.46
C GLY A 16 4.21 1.94 -1.01
N ILE A 17 3.12 1.91 -0.26
CA ILE A 17 3.04 1.43 1.13
C ILE A 17 2.51 0.00 1.12
N GLY A 18 3.08 -0.89 1.94
CA GLY A 18 2.68 -2.30 1.98
C GLY A 18 3.10 -3.14 0.77
N LEU A 19 3.05 -4.46 0.93
CA LEU A 19 3.49 -5.44 -0.06
C LEU A 19 2.38 -5.71 -1.07
N ASP A 20 1.15 -5.92 -0.59
CA ASP A 20 0.01 -6.25 -1.44
C ASP A 20 -0.41 -5.09 -2.35
N ALA A 21 -0.36 -3.87 -1.81
CA ALA A 21 -0.59 -2.64 -2.57
C ALA A 21 0.55 -2.31 -3.56
N SER A 22 1.74 -2.90 -3.37
CA SER A 22 2.87 -2.76 -4.28
C SER A 22 2.94 -3.86 -5.35
N ASN A 23 2.16 -4.93 -5.20
CA ASN A 23 2.00 -5.92 -6.25
C ASN A 23 1.17 -5.32 -7.39
N PHE A 24 1.44 -5.76 -8.61
CA PHE A 24 0.51 -5.52 -9.70
C PHE A 24 -0.77 -6.32 -9.42
N SER A 25 -1.93 -5.74 -9.75
CA SER A 25 -3.22 -6.42 -9.61
C SER A 25 -3.23 -7.79 -10.31
N SER A 26 -2.59 -7.88 -11.47
CA SER A 26 -2.43 -9.14 -12.24
C SER A 26 -1.55 -10.21 -11.57
N HIS A 27 -0.84 -9.89 -10.49
CA HIS A 27 0.05 -10.80 -9.75
C HIS A 27 -0.42 -11.06 -8.31
N ARG A 28 -1.60 -10.55 -7.94
CA ARG A 28 -2.26 -10.89 -6.67
C ARG A 28 -2.83 -12.31 -6.75
N VAL A 29 -2.95 -12.96 -5.59
CA VAL A 29 -3.49 -14.33 -5.50
C VAL A 29 -5.00 -14.31 -5.34
N PHE A 30 -5.51 -13.42 -4.49
CA PHE A 30 -6.94 -13.15 -4.35
C PHE A 30 -7.42 -12.17 -5.41
N MET A 31 -8.74 -12.15 -5.61
CA MET A 31 -9.39 -11.27 -6.59
C MET A 31 -9.31 -9.80 -6.18
N GLU A 32 -9.38 -9.54 -4.87
CA GLU A 32 -9.27 -8.21 -4.27
C GLU A 32 -8.09 -8.15 -3.30
N GLU A 33 -7.74 -6.93 -2.90
CA GLU A 33 -6.77 -6.71 -1.83
C GLU A 33 -7.26 -7.15 -0.47
N ALA A 34 -6.31 -7.45 0.40
CA ALA A 34 -6.61 -7.63 1.81
C ALA A 34 -7.24 -6.36 2.39
N MET A 35 -8.28 -6.52 3.20
CA MET A 35 -8.99 -5.38 3.80
C MET A 35 -8.11 -4.33 4.50
N PRO A 36 -7.11 -4.69 5.34
CA PRO A 36 -6.23 -3.67 5.93
C PRO A 36 -5.33 -2.96 4.91
N ALA A 37 -5.03 -3.58 3.77
CA ALA A 37 -4.32 -2.91 2.69
C ALA A 37 -5.24 -1.88 2.01
N GLY A 38 -6.49 -2.24 1.71
CA GLY A 38 -7.51 -1.29 1.23
C GLY A 38 -7.73 -0.14 2.19
N ALA A 39 -8.03 -0.46 3.45
CA ALA A 39 -8.32 0.51 4.48
C ALA A 39 -7.16 1.45 4.78
N PHE A 40 -5.91 0.98 4.84
CA PHE A 40 -4.79 1.82 5.30
C PHE A 40 -3.80 2.18 4.19
N ALA A 41 -3.42 1.24 3.33
CA ALA A 41 -2.41 1.52 2.31
C ALA A 41 -2.97 2.46 1.23
N PHE A 42 -4.27 2.38 0.90
CA PHE A 42 -4.89 3.24 -0.11
C PHE A 42 -5.69 4.42 0.45
N ALA A 43 -5.90 4.47 1.77
CA ALA A 43 -6.60 5.58 2.45
C ALA A 43 -6.11 6.99 2.07
N PRO A 44 -4.80 7.25 1.87
CA PRO A 44 -4.33 8.57 1.48
C PRO A 44 -4.75 9.02 0.07
N GLY A 45 -5.52 8.21 -0.66
CA GLY A 45 -5.77 8.35 -2.08
C GLY A 45 -4.53 7.90 -2.84
N ALA A 46 -4.63 6.94 -3.75
CA ALA A 46 -3.55 6.62 -4.67
C ALA A 46 -4.16 6.37 -6.05
N PRO A 47 -3.58 6.92 -7.13
CA PRO A 47 -2.29 7.61 -7.22
C PRO A 47 -2.31 9.11 -6.84
N LEU A 48 -1.14 9.64 -6.45
CA LEU A 48 -0.92 10.99 -5.89
C LEU A 48 0.12 11.77 -6.67
N MET A 49 0.03 13.09 -6.66
CA MET A 49 1.08 13.96 -7.19
C MET A 49 2.21 14.09 -6.17
N GLY A 50 3.47 14.04 -6.62
CA GLY A 50 4.57 14.35 -5.70
C GLY A 50 5.95 14.03 -6.22
N VAL A 51 6.89 14.05 -5.28
CA VAL A 51 8.30 13.74 -5.51
C VAL A 51 8.69 12.59 -4.59
N SER A 52 9.25 11.52 -5.14
CA SER A 52 9.83 10.44 -4.33
C SER A 52 11.23 10.08 -4.78
N THR A 53 12.04 9.70 -3.80
CA THR A 53 13.33 9.08 -3.99
C THR A 53 13.19 7.58 -3.79
N LEU A 54 13.99 6.83 -4.54
CA LEU A 54 13.92 5.39 -4.57
C LEU A 54 15.32 4.81 -4.68
N TYR A 55 15.72 4.04 -3.68
CA TYR A 55 16.96 3.28 -3.65
C TYR A 55 16.68 1.81 -3.87
N ARG A 56 17.38 1.19 -4.83
CA ARG A 56 17.24 -0.24 -5.13
C ARG A 56 18.59 -0.87 -5.40
N GLN A 57 19.15 -1.58 -4.42
CA GLN A 57 20.43 -2.29 -4.56
C GLN A 57 20.54 -3.42 -3.54
N ASN A 58 21.23 -4.51 -3.89
CA ASN A 58 21.54 -5.63 -2.98
C ASN A 58 20.29 -6.14 -2.24
N ASN A 59 19.19 -6.34 -2.97
CA ASN A 59 17.89 -6.75 -2.47
C ASN A 59 17.24 -5.85 -1.41
N LYS A 60 17.72 -4.60 -1.30
CA LYS A 60 17.08 -3.56 -0.49
C LYS A 60 16.30 -2.63 -1.41
N TYR A 61 15.13 -2.24 -0.94
CA TYR A 61 14.24 -1.30 -1.56
C TYR A 61 13.91 -0.24 -0.51
N ILE A 62 14.20 1.01 -0.80
CA ILE A 62 13.85 2.13 0.08
C ILE A 62 13.18 3.17 -0.77
N ARG A 63 11.99 3.61 -0.36
CA ARG A 63 11.28 4.70 -1.00
C ARG A 63 10.88 5.71 0.05
N LEU A 64 11.14 6.98 -0.23
CA LEU A 64 10.72 8.11 0.58
C LEU A 64 10.14 9.17 -0.36
N GLY A 65 8.96 9.68 -0.07
CA GLY A 65 8.31 10.67 -0.93
C GLY A 65 7.47 11.68 -0.17
N LEU A 66 7.46 12.90 -0.69
CA LEU A 66 6.49 13.93 -0.35
C LEU A 66 5.39 13.88 -1.41
N MET A 67 4.14 13.70 -0.97
CA MET A 67 2.99 13.52 -1.85
C MET A 67 1.87 14.45 -1.41
N ALA A 68 1.14 15.00 -2.37
CA ALA A 68 -0.01 15.86 -2.17
C ALA A 68 -1.20 15.38 -3.02
N ASP A 69 -2.39 15.69 -2.56
CA ASP A 69 -3.64 15.39 -3.27
C ASP A 69 -3.87 16.41 -4.39
N ALA A 70 -4.61 16.04 -5.43
CA ALA A 70 -4.95 17.02 -6.46
C ALA A 70 -5.78 18.17 -5.86
N ALA A 71 -5.47 19.41 -6.23
CA ALA A 71 -6.22 20.60 -5.81
C ALA A 71 -7.74 20.39 -5.97
N LYS A 72 -8.51 20.61 -4.90
CA LYS A 72 -9.98 20.42 -4.83
C LYS A 72 -10.76 21.26 -5.88
N GLN A 73 -10.13 22.26 -6.50
CA GLN A 73 -10.73 23.21 -7.45
C GLN A 73 -9.73 23.65 -8.54
N PRO A 74 -9.42 22.82 -9.55
CA PRO A 74 -8.37 23.13 -10.53
C PRO A 74 -8.68 24.32 -11.47
N ASN A 75 -9.91 24.85 -11.46
CA ASN A 75 -10.37 25.98 -12.29
C ASN A 75 -11.00 27.14 -11.48
N SER A 76 -10.87 27.16 -10.15
CA SER A 76 -11.40 28.29 -9.36
C SER A 76 -10.45 29.49 -9.46
N VAL A 77 -10.84 30.49 -10.25
CA VAL A 77 -10.22 31.83 -10.30
C VAL A 77 -10.72 32.76 -9.17
N ASN A 78 -11.57 32.26 -8.28
CA ASN A 78 -12.03 33.03 -7.13
C ASN A 78 -10.95 33.05 -6.04
N ASP A 79 -10.64 34.25 -5.57
CA ASP A 79 -9.75 34.61 -4.46
C ASP A 79 -10.31 34.11 -3.10
N GLY A 80 -10.57 32.80 -3.01
CA GLY A 80 -11.35 32.19 -1.94
C GLY A 80 -11.46 30.67 -2.04
N ALA A 81 -10.50 29.97 -2.63
CA ALA A 81 -10.40 28.52 -2.48
C ALA A 81 -10.02 28.20 -1.02
N THR A 82 -11.00 27.97 -0.15
CA THR A 82 -10.81 27.78 1.30
C THR A 82 -10.51 26.34 1.70
N GLY A 83 -9.88 25.54 0.84
CA GLY A 83 -9.50 24.17 1.14
C GLY A 83 -8.00 24.00 1.07
N ASP A 84 -7.37 23.69 2.20
CA ASP A 84 -5.94 23.35 2.24
C ASP A 84 -5.72 22.04 1.48
N GLU A 85 -4.72 22.02 0.60
CA GLU A 85 -4.31 20.80 -0.11
C GLU A 85 -3.67 19.83 0.89
N SER A 86 -4.21 18.63 1.00
CA SER A 86 -3.66 17.59 1.88
C SER A 86 -2.32 17.12 1.31
N TYR A 87 -1.32 17.04 2.19
CA TYR A 87 0.00 16.55 1.85
C TYR A 87 0.53 15.62 2.94
N GLY A 88 1.54 14.83 2.57
CA GLY A 88 2.13 13.87 3.47
C GLY A 88 3.48 13.35 3.04
N LEU A 89 4.15 12.76 4.02
CA LEU A 89 5.40 12.04 3.86
C LEU A 89 5.12 10.55 3.87
N HIS A 90 5.62 9.83 2.88
CA HIS A 90 5.47 8.40 2.72
C HIS A 90 6.83 7.73 2.71
N GLY A 91 6.93 6.60 3.40
CA GLY A 91 8.14 5.81 3.48
C GLY A 91 7.87 4.32 3.44
N ARG A 92 8.69 3.59 2.67
CA ARG A 92 8.73 2.13 2.70
C ARG A 92 10.17 1.65 2.62
N PHE A 93 10.52 0.73 3.50
CA PHE A 93 11.75 -0.02 3.46
C PHE A 93 11.41 -1.50 3.35
N ALA A 94 12.02 -2.18 2.39
CA ALA A 94 11.93 -3.61 2.24
C ALA A 94 13.30 -4.22 1.98
N TRP A 95 13.52 -5.40 2.53
CA TRP A 95 14.75 -6.16 2.40
C TRP A 95 14.41 -7.62 2.14
N ALA A 96 15.01 -8.16 1.08
CA ALA A 96 14.92 -9.57 0.76
C ALA A 96 16.28 -10.26 0.92
N PRO A 97 16.62 -10.80 2.11
CA PRO A 97 17.87 -11.55 2.29
C PRO A 97 18.00 -12.72 1.31
N VAL A 98 16.88 -13.34 0.93
CA VAL A 98 16.82 -14.40 -0.07
C VAL A 98 15.89 -13.96 -1.18
N ALA A 99 16.37 -13.99 -2.43
CA ALA A 99 15.60 -13.65 -3.62
C ALA A 99 16.05 -14.51 -4.80
N GLU A 100 15.88 -15.82 -4.66
CA GLU A 100 16.15 -16.83 -5.69
C GLU A 100 14.88 -17.13 -6.51
N ARG A 101 15.02 -17.94 -7.56
CA ARG A 101 13.91 -18.31 -8.45
C ARG A 101 12.78 -19.09 -7.75
N THR A 102 13.12 -19.91 -6.76
CA THR A 102 12.15 -20.78 -6.06
C THR A 102 12.16 -20.56 -4.55
N ARG A 103 12.96 -19.63 -4.06
CA ARG A 103 13.08 -19.31 -2.64
C ARG A 103 13.20 -17.81 -2.47
N ALA A 104 12.34 -17.25 -1.63
CA ALA A 104 12.41 -15.83 -1.31
C ALA A 104 12.04 -15.62 0.16
N LEU A 105 12.71 -14.67 0.79
CA LEU A 105 12.36 -14.18 2.12
C LEU A 105 12.37 -12.66 2.01
N HIS A 106 11.26 -12.04 2.38
CA HIS A 106 11.04 -10.61 2.35
C HIS A 106 10.59 -10.17 3.74
N VAL A 107 11.17 -9.06 4.20
CA VAL A 107 10.69 -8.31 5.35
C VAL A 107 10.69 -6.84 5.00
N GLY A 108 9.74 -6.10 5.53
CA GLY A 108 9.68 -4.67 5.32
C GLY A 108 8.88 -3.97 6.39
N PHE A 109 8.98 -2.66 6.36
CA PHE A 109 8.14 -1.77 7.13
C PHE A 109 7.79 -0.56 6.26
N SER A 110 6.62 -0.01 6.52
CA SER A 110 6.14 1.17 5.82
C SER A 110 5.39 2.07 6.76
N GLY A 111 5.29 3.33 6.40
CA GLY A 111 4.59 4.32 7.17
C GLY A 111 4.35 5.58 6.39
N TYR A 112 3.39 6.35 6.84
CA TYR A 112 3.16 7.68 6.31
C TYR A 112 2.62 8.60 7.40
N TRP A 113 2.86 9.89 7.20
CA TRP A 113 2.22 10.97 7.94
C TRP A 113 1.53 11.87 6.95
N ARG A 114 0.31 12.31 7.29
CA ARG A 114 -0.53 13.14 6.45
C ARG A 114 -1.24 14.19 7.29
N LYS A 115 -1.36 15.39 6.73
CA LYS A 115 -2.23 16.45 7.23
C LYS A 115 -3.50 16.52 6.38
N PRO A 116 -4.64 15.99 6.85
CA PRO A 116 -5.89 16.00 6.11
C PRO A 116 -6.67 17.31 6.31
N ASP A 117 -7.62 17.55 5.39
CA ASP A 117 -8.76 18.46 5.61
C ASP A 117 -9.94 17.67 6.20
N GLU A 118 -10.25 16.53 5.56
CA GLU A 118 -11.12 15.47 6.05
C GLU A 118 -10.48 14.12 5.67
N THR A 119 -10.70 13.08 6.46
CA THR A 119 -10.18 11.73 6.16
C THR A 119 -11.23 10.66 6.43
N GLY A 120 -11.03 9.46 5.91
CA GLY A 120 -11.90 8.32 6.13
C GLY A 120 -11.20 7.03 5.76
N PHE A 121 -11.54 5.95 6.44
CA PHE A 121 -10.95 4.63 6.23
C PHE A 121 -12.06 3.69 5.83
N ASN A 122 -11.95 3.11 4.64
CA ASN A 122 -12.92 2.17 4.13
C ASN A 122 -12.23 1.05 3.36
N SER A 123 -12.90 -0.10 3.31
CA SER A 123 -12.46 -1.22 2.51
C SER A 123 -13.68 -1.97 1.99
N ASP A 124 -13.58 -2.34 0.72
CA ASP A 124 -14.50 -3.29 0.12
C ASP A 124 -14.19 -4.71 0.62
N PRO A 125 -15.14 -5.66 0.49
CA PRO A 125 -14.91 -7.06 0.81
C PRO A 125 -13.85 -7.67 -0.11
N GLU A 126 -13.13 -8.68 0.38
CA GLU A 126 -12.12 -9.43 -0.40
C GLU A 126 -12.74 -10.27 -1.56
N ILE A 127 -14.08 -10.20 -1.70
CA ILE A 127 -14.89 -10.68 -2.80
C ILE A 127 -15.93 -9.58 -3.09
N THR A 128 -15.59 -8.61 -3.92
CA THR A 128 -16.49 -7.49 -4.25
C THR A 128 -17.51 -7.95 -5.29
N LEU A 129 -18.79 -8.04 -4.88
CA LEU A 129 -19.92 -8.39 -5.75
C LEU A 129 -20.84 -7.19 -6.05
N ASP A 130 -20.82 -6.19 -5.17
CA ASP A 130 -21.57 -4.95 -5.24
C ASP A 130 -20.73 -3.80 -4.64
N SER A 131 -21.29 -2.59 -4.54
CA SER A 131 -20.60 -1.43 -3.98
C SER A 131 -20.68 -1.36 -2.44
N THR A 132 -20.98 -2.47 -1.75
CA THR A 132 -21.10 -2.48 -0.30
C THR A 132 -19.72 -2.52 0.35
N ARG A 133 -19.37 -1.46 1.07
CA ARG A 133 -18.14 -1.41 1.88
C ARG A 133 -18.32 -2.23 3.16
N LEU A 134 -17.39 -3.14 3.43
CA LEU A 134 -17.43 -3.94 4.66
C LEU A 134 -16.89 -3.15 5.86
N ILE A 135 -15.93 -2.28 5.60
CA ILE A 135 -15.38 -1.34 6.58
C ILE A 135 -15.67 0.06 6.03
N ASP A 136 -16.32 0.89 6.84
CA ASP A 136 -16.47 2.31 6.53
C ASP A 136 -16.55 3.08 7.86
N THR A 137 -15.58 3.95 8.12
CA THR A 137 -15.62 4.85 9.28
C THR A 137 -16.58 6.02 9.07
N GLY A 138 -17.03 6.24 7.84
CA GLY A 138 -17.58 7.51 7.39
C GLY A 138 -16.51 8.61 7.39
N PRO A 139 -16.92 9.85 7.10
CA PRO A 139 -16.04 11.01 7.16
C PRO A 139 -15.62 11.29 8.61
N ILE A 140 -14.32 11.41 8.82
CA ILE A 140 -13.70 11.80 10.08
C ILE A 140 -13.33 13.28 9.96
N THR A 141 -14.15 14.14 10.54
CA THR A 141 -13.91 15.58 10.61
C THR A 141 -12.96 15.92 11.76
N ASN A 142 -12.39 17.14 11.71
CA ASN A 142 -11.51 17.68 12.74
C ASN A 142 -10.24 16.84 12.97
N ALA A 143 -9.76 16.15 11.94
CA ALA A 143 -8.48 15.47 11.97
C ALA A 143 -7.35 16.46 11.68
N ASP A 144 -6.37 16.55 12.58
CA ASP A 144 -5.19 17.40 12.40
C ASP A 144 -4.12 16.67 11.61
N ASP A 145 -3.84 15.44 12.02
CA ASP A 145 -2.81 14.59 11.49
C ASP A 145 -3.25 13.14 11.59
N TYR A 146 -2.82 12.32 10.63
CA TYR A 146 -2.87 10.88 10.80
C TYR A 146 -1.57 10.21 10.38
N TYR A 147 -1.26 9.14 11.11
CA TYR A 147 -0.02 8.40 11.03
C TYR A 147 -0.34 6.94 10.79
N PHE A 148 0.30 6.34 9.80
CA PHE A 148 0.29 4.90 9.62
C PHE A 148 1.66 4.31 9.86
N ALA A 149 1.69 3.15 10.48
CA ALA A 149 2.86 2.30 10.56
C ALA A 149 2.44 0.84 10.32
N GLY A 150 3.21 0.14 9.48
CA GLY A 150 2.97 -1.25 9.16
C GLY A 150 4.26 -2.02 8.94
N ILE A 151 4.17 -3.32 9.16
CA ILE A 151 5.22 -4.30 8.88
C ILE A 151 4.70 -5.31 7.86
N GLU A 152 5.59 -5.77 6.99
CA GLU A 152 5.29 -6.71 5.91
C GLU A 152 6.31 -7.86 5.94
N GLY A 153 5.83 -9.06 5.63
CA GLY A 153 6.64 -10.26 5.56
C GLY A 153 6.17 -11.18 4.45
N ALA A 154 7.11 -11.82 3.75
CA ALA A 154 6.78 -12.82 2.74
C ALA A 154 7.83 -13.93 2.66
N LEU A 155 7.37 -15.12 2.34
CA LEU A 155 8.16 -16.33 2.18
C LEU A 155 7.73 -17.06 0.92
N VAL A 156 8.69 -17.51 0.12
CA VAL A 156 8.49 -18.46 -0.98
C VAL A 156 9.42 -19.65 -0.74
N ARG A 157 8.88 -20.86 -0.84
CA ARG A 157 9.63 -22.11 -0.79
C ARG A 157 9.03 -23.12 -1.78
N GLY A 158 9.59 -23.15 -2.98
CA GLY A 158 9.09 -23.95 -4.08
C GLY A 158 7.63 -23.57 -4.40
N PRO A 159 6.71 -24.55 -4.44
CA PRO A 159 5.30 -24.28 -4.71
C PRO A 159 4.56 -23.54 -3.62
N PHE A 160 5.06 -23.57 -2.39
CA PHE A 160 4.45 -22.87 -1.28
C PHE A 160 4.88 -21.41 -1.22
N SER A 161 3.94 -20.50 -1.01
CA SER A 161 4.22 -19.13 -0.63
C SER A 161 3.30 -18.64 0.48
N ALA A 162 3.80 -17.70 1.28
CA ALA A 162 3.05 -17.01 2.31
C ALA A 162 3.43 -15.54 2.32
N GLN A 163 2.46 -14.67 2.62
CA GLN A 163 2.68 -13.25 2.90
C GLN A 163 1.78 -12.81 4.03
N ALA A 164 2.21 -11.82 4.79
CA ALA A 164 1.44 -11.22 5.87
C ALA A 164 1.81 -9.75 6.02
N GLU A 165 0.83 -8.93 6.36
CA GLU A 165 1.05 -7.54 6.76
C GLU A 165 0.22 -7.23 7.98
N TYR A 166 0.77 -6.40 8.85
CA TYR A 166 0.12 -5.88 10.04
C TYR A 166 0.39 -4.38 10.10
N GLY A 167 -0.63 -3.58 10.35
CA GLY A 167 -0.46 -2.15 10.49
C GLY A 167 -1.55 -1.51 11.33
N GLY A 168 -1.30 -0.26 11.67
CA GLY A 168 -2.27 0.57 12.37
C GLY A 168 -2.15 2.02 11.98
N VAL A 169 -3.28 2.72 12.06
CA VAL A 169 -3.39 4.15 11.86
C VAL A 169 -3.79 4.82 13.17
N SER A 170 -3.20 5.97 13.45
CA SER A 170 -3.55 6.85 14.56
C SER A 170 -3.91 8.23 14.02
N ILE A 171 -5.02 8.78 14.46
CA ILE A 171 -5.55 10.06 14.01
C ILE A 171 -5.68 10.97 15.22
N THR A 172 -4.98 12.10 15.17
CA THR A 172 -5.07 13.15 16.19
C THR A 172 -6.15 14.14 15.81
N ARG A 173 -7.01 14.51 16.76
CA ARG A 173 -8.15 15.40 16.48
C ARG A 173 -8.12 16.68 17.29
N THR A 174 -8.37 17.80 16.61
CA THR A 174 -8.39 19.12 17.24
C THR A 174 -9.67 19.32 18.04
N ASN A 175 -9.48 19.92 19.21
CA ASN A 175 -10.54 20.29 20.14
C ASN A 175 -10.65 21.82 20.26
N ASN A 176 -10.99 22.51 19.17
CA ASN A 176 -11.17 23.96 19.14
C ASN A 176 -12.61 24.40 19.47
N GLN A 177 -13.36 23.58 20.21
CA GLN A 177 -14.77 23.84 20.51
C GLN A 177 -14.93 24.53 21.87
N THR A 178 -15.54 25.72 21.87
CA THR A 178 -15.91 26.47 23.09
C THR A 178 -17.12 25.87 23.81
N ALA A 179 -17.92 25.05 23.11
CA ALA A 179 -19.03 24.27 23.63
C ALA A 179 -19.20 22.98 22.80
N GLY A 180 -19.24 21.83 23.47
CA GLY A 180 -19.30 20.50 22.83
C GLY A 180 -18.51 19.44 23.58
N SER A 181 -18.68 18.18 23.20
CA SER A 181 -17.88 17.06 23.72
C SER A 181 -16.51 17.04 23.04
N THR A 182 -15.43 16.94 23.83
CA THR A 182 -14.07 16.74 23.33
C THR A 182 -14.00 15.52 22.41
N PHE A 183 -13.53 15.70 21.18
CA PHE A 183 -13.20 14.60 20.28
C PHE A 183 -11.99 13.82 20.83
N GLN A 184 -12.14 12.50 20.84
CA GLN A 184 -11.04 11.59 21.14
C GLN A 184 -10.27 11.25 19.88
N ASP A 185 -8.96 11.10 20.03
CA ASP A 185 -8.08 10.51 19.03
C ASP A 185 -8.57 9.11 18.64
N LEU A 186 -8.36 8.73 17.39
CA LEU A 186 -8.76 7.42 16.87
C LEU A 186 -7.56 6.55 16.56
N GLY A 187 -7.73 5.25 16.79
CA GLY A 187 -6.74 4.26 16.44
C GLY A 187 -7.41 3.05 15.79
N PHE A 188 -6.97 2.67 14.60
CA PHE A 188 -7.42 1.46 13.92
C PHE A 188 -6.24 0.54 13.65
N LYS A 189 -6.45 -0.77 13.71
CA LYS A 189 -5.43 -1.79 13.49
C LYS A 189 -6.02 -2.90 12.64
N GLY A 190 -5.18 -3.50 11.80
CA GLY A 190 -5.60 -4.59 10.94
C GLY A 190 -4.42 -5.38 10.42
N TYR A 191 -4.68 -6.63 10.07
CA TYR A 191 -3.69 -7.54 9.53
C TYR A 191 -4.32 -8.56 8.62
N TYR A 192 -3.50 -9.17 7.79
CA TYR A 192 -3.91 -10.31 7.00
C TYR A 192 -2.76 -11.31 6.88
N VAL A 193 -3.11 -12.56 6.59
CA VAL A 193 -2.18 -13.62 6.25
C VAL A 193 -2.73 -14.34 5.03
N GLN A 194 -1.90 -14.46 4.00
CA GLN A 194 -2.23 -15.16 2.76
C GLN A 194 -1.22 -16.28 2.56
N THR A 195 -1.70 -17.46 2.21
CA THR A 195 -0.87 -18.58 1.75
C THR A 195 -1.35 -19.08 0.39
N SER A 196 -0.44 -19.65 -0.38
CA SER A 196 -0.77 -20.28 -1.66
C SER A 196 0.16 -21.46 -1.93
N TYR A 197 -0.34 -22.38 -2.76
CA TYR A 197 0.41 -23.57 -3.17
C TYR A 197 0.12 -23.90 -4.63
N PHE A 198 1.16 -23.95 -5.47
CA PHE A 198 1.02 -24.41 -6.86
C PHE A 198 1.05 -25.94 -6.94
N LEU A 199 -0.09 -26.55 -7.29
CA LEU A 199 -0.22 -28.01 -7.43
C LEU A 199 0.69 -28.58 -8.53
N THR A 200 0.97 -27.77 -9.55
CA THR A 200 1.83 -28.06 -10.70
C THR A 200 3.33 -27.85 -10.40
N GLY A 201 3.66 -27.38 -9.19
CA GLY A 201 5.03 -27.30 -8.70
C GLY A 201 5.82 -26.05 -9.14
N GLU A 202 5.21 -25.09 -9.83
CA GLU A 202 5.74 -23.75 -10.07
C GLU A 202 6.04 -23.04 -8.76
N SER A 203 6.77 -21.93 -8.80
CA SER A 203 7.03 -21.10 -7.63
C SER A 203 6.58 -19.69 -7.92
N ARG A 204 6.04 -19.00 -6.91
CA ARG A 204 5.71 -17.59 -7.05
C ARG A 204 7.00 -16.79 -7.23
N ASN A 205 7.09 -16.02 -8.29
CA ASN A 205 8.28 -15.21 -8.55
C ASN A 205 8.28 -13.98 -7.63
N TYR A 206 9.40 -13.74 -6.97
CA TYR A 206 9.61 -12.54 -6.16
C TYR A 206 10.69 -11.68 -6.82
N TYR A 207 10.41 -10.39 -7.00
CA TYR A 207 11.34 -9.48 -7.68
C TYR A 207 11.87 -8.42 -6.70
N PRO A 208 13.11 -8.59 -6.18
CA PRO A 208 13.65 -7.75 -5.10
C PRO A 208 13.83 -6.30 -5.54
N ARG A 209 14.02 -6.05 -6.84
CA ARG A 209 14.10 -4.70 -7.40
C ARG A 209 12.82 -3.89 -7.21
N PHE A 210 11.67 -4.53 -7.05
CA PHE A 210 10.39 -3.85 -6.80
C PHE A 210 9.83 -4.12 -5.41
N ALA A 211 10.50 -4.97 -4.62
CA ALA A 211 10.00 -5.47 -3.34
C ALA A 211 8.54 -5.97 -3.45
N ALA A 212 8.27 -6.74 -4.51
CA ALA A 212 6.94 -7.19 -4.89
C ALA A 212 7.00 -8.57 -5.56
N PHE A 213 5.85 -9.25 -5.57
CA PHE A 213 5.66 -10.46 -6.36
C PHE A 213 5.49 -10.14 -7.85
N TRP A 214 5.87 -11.11 -8.67
CA TRP A 214 5.86 -11.01 -10.12
C TRP A 214 5.08 -12.17 -10.76
N ARG A 215 4.80 -12.06 -12.06
CA ARG A 215 4.10 -13.10 -12.82
C ARG A 215 4.75 -14.46 -12.64
N VAL A 216 3.92 -15.48 -12.52
CA VAL A 216 4.34 -16.88 -12.57
C VAL A 216 4.50 -17.26 -14.03
N ASN A 217 5.56 -18.02 -14.33
CA ASN A 217 5.74 -18.61 -15.66
C ASN A 217 5.44 -20.11 -15.51
N PRO A 218 4.38 -20.63 -16.16
CA PRO A 218 4.11 -22.07 -16.19
C PRO A 218 5.30 -22.86 -16.70
N LYS A 219 5.54 -24.05 -16.15
CA LYS A 219 6.61 -24.93 -16.61
C LYS A 219 6.28 -25.61 -17.95
N SER A 220 5.00 -25.81 -18.19
CA SER A 220 4.45 -26.52 -19.33
C SER A 220 3.16 -25.85 -19.78
N ASP A 221 2.88 -25.96 -21.08
CA ASP A 221 1.63 -25.49 -21.66
C ASP A 221 0.50 -26.46 -21.31
N PHE A 222 -0.71 -25.91 -21.12
CA PHE A 222 -1.89 -26.72 -20.87
C PHE A 222 -2.26 -27.54 -22.11
N SER A 223 -2.41 -28.85 -21.92
CA SER A 223 -2.89 -29.81 -22.92
C SER A 223 -4.16 -30.49 -22.43
N LEU A 224 -5.20 -30.52 -23.25
CA LEU A 224 -6.45 -31.23 -22.95
C LEU A 224 -6.26 -32.74 -22.81
N SER A 225 -5.23 -33.32 -23.44
CA SER A 225 -4.98 -34.77 -23.41
C SER A 225 -3.98 -35.20 -22.34
N ALA A 226 -3.12 -34.29 -21.88
CA ALA A 226 -2.02 -34.60 -20.95
C ALA A 226 -2.07 -33.78 -19.64
N GLY A 227 -2.95 -32.78 -19.54
CA GLY A 227 -2.93 -31.80 -18.45
C GLY A 227 -1.83 -30.76 -18.63
N THR A 228 -1.18 -30.38 -17.53
CA THR A 228 0.03 -29.54 -17.48
C THR A 228 1.27 -30.39 -17.27
#